data_AF-A0A9D1HG05-F1
#
_entry.id   AF-A0A9D1HG05-F1
#
_cell.length_a   1.000
_cell.length_b   1.000
_cell.length_c   1.000
_cell.angle_alpha   90.00
_cell.angle_beta   90.00
_cell.angle_gamma   90.00
#
_symmetry.space_group_name_H-M   'P 1'
#
loop_
_entity.id
_entity.type
_entity.pdbx_description
1 polymer ?
#
loop_
_entity_poly.entity_id
_entity_poly.type
_entity_poly.pdbx_seq_one_letter_code
_entity_poly.pdbx_strand_id
1 'polypeptide(L)' 'SGITGFGIYVQLENTVEGFIRIDSLYDDYYDHIEEKYMLIGRHTRKIYKLGDKIDIIVDDVDMDRNEIDFIVADLK' A
#
# COMPACT_ATOMS: atom_id res chain seq x y z
N SER A 1 7.51 -2.63 2.96
CA SER A 1 8.73 -2.07 3.55
C SER A 1 8.56 -0.67 4.13
N GLY A 2 7.50 0.09 3.81
CA GLY A 2 7.31 1.45 4.34
C GLY A 2 5.86 1.91 4.28
N ILE A 3 5.51 2.91 5.10
CA ILE A 3 4.19 3.57 5.09
C ILE A 3 4.39 5.07 5.05
N THR A 4 3.61 5.75 4.21
CA THR A 4 3.62 7.21 4.04
C THR A 4 2.19 7.75 3.94
N GLY A 5 2.04 9.07 3.98
CA GLY A 5 0.75 9.71 3.71
C GLY A 5 0.25 9.56 2.26
N PHE A 6 1.11 9.12 1.33
CA PHE A 6 0.76 8.94 -0.08
C PHE A 6 0.46 7.48 -0.46
N GLY A 7 0.74 6.54 0.44
CA GLY A 7 0.58 5.12 0.15
C GLY A 7 1.55 4.22 0.92
N ILE A 8 1.64 2.97 0.45
CA ILE A 8 2.32 1.86 1.11
C ILE A 8 3.38 1.30 0.17
N TYR A 9 4.62 1.20 0.64
CA TYR A 9 5.66 0.43 -0.06
C TYR A 9 5.53 -1.04 0.33
N VAL A 10 5.41 -1.92 -0.66
CA VAL A 10 5.33 -3.37 -0.48
C VAL A 10 6.59 -4.00 -1.07
N GLN A 11 7.17 -4.92 -0.31
CA GLN A 11 8.35 -5.68 -0.74
C GLN A 11 7.97 -7.15 -0.81
N LEU A 12 8.24 -7.77 -1.96
CA LEU A 12 8.06 -9.20 -2.19
C LEU A 12 9.24 -10.00 -1.63
N GLU A 13 9.05 -11.31 -1.46
CA GLU A 13 10.10 -12.20 -0.94
C GLU A 13 11.36 -12.24 -1.83
N ASN A 14 11.18 -12.02 -3.13
CA ASN A 14 12.27 -11.91 -4.10
C ASN A 14 12.93 -10.51 -4.14
N THR A 15 12.67 -9.66 -3.14
CA THR A 15 13.22 -8.30 -2.97
C THR A 15 12.70 -7.23 -3.94
N VAL A 16 11.79 -7.58 -4.85
CA VAL A 16 11.11 -6.59 -5.68
C VAL A 16 10.25 -5.69 -4.80
N GLU A 17 10.35 -4.39 -4.99
CA GLU A 17 9.50 -3.40 -4.34
C GLU A 17 8.53 -2.78 -5.34
N GLY A 18 7.38 -2.36 -4.82
CA GLY A 18 6.39 -1.58 -5.55
C GLY A 18 5.51 -0.80 -4.58
N PHE A 19 4.62 0.00 -5.14
CA PHE A 19 3.88 1.01 -4.39
C PHE A 19 2.38 0.83 -4.54
N ILE A 20 1.66 0.84 -3.41
CA ILE A 20 0.20 0.96 -3.38
C ILE A 20 -0.11 2.42 -3.11
N ARG A 21 -0.70 3.11 -4.09
CA ARG A 21 -1.15 4.49 -3.93
C ARG A 21 -2.32 4.54 -2.95
N ILE A 22 -2.36 5.54 -2.08
CA ILE A 22 -3.48 5.68 -1.13
C ILE A 22 -4.83 5.82 -1.84
N ASP A 23 -4.85 6.42 -3.03
CA ASP A 23 -6.05 6.60 -3.85
C ASP A 23 -6.62 5.29 -4.42
N SER A 24 -5.84 4.19 -4.45
CA SER A 24 -6.34 2.88 -4.85
C SER A 24 -7.05 2.14 -3.70
N LEU A 25 -6.97 2.65 -2.47
CA LEU A 25 -7.68 2.13 -1.31
C LEU A 25 -9.11 2.69 -1.25
N TYR A 26 -9.91 2.40 -2.27
CA TYR A 26 -11.24 3.00 -2.45
C TYR A 26 -12.31 2.50 -1.47
N ASP A 27 -11.98 1.56 -0.58
CA ASP A 27 -12.89 1.06 0.46
C ASP A 27 -13.06 2.03 1.64
N ASP A 28 -12.13 2.98 1.84
CA ASP A 28 -12.19 3.93 2.94
C ASP A 28 -11.34 5.20 2.69
N TYR A 29 -11.52 6.20 3.54
CA TYR A 29 -10.57 7.30 3.69
C TYR A 29 -9.56 6.94 4.79
N TYR A 30 -8.27 6.97 4.47
CA TYR A 30 -7.21 6.57 5.38
C TYR A 30 -6.46 7.75 5.99
N ASP A 31 -6.34 7.74 7.32
CA ASP A 31 -5.50 8.67 8.07
C ASP A 31 -4.11 8.07 8.31
N HIS A 32 -3.06 8.84 8.01
CA HIS A 32 -1.68 8.45 8.29
C HIS A 32 -1.26 8.83 9.70
N ILE A 33 -0.88 7.81 10.48
CA ILE A 33 -0.34 7.97 11.84
C ILE A 33 1.16 7.67 11.79
N GLU A 34 1.94 8.71 11.48
CA GLU A 34 3.38 8.62 11.22
C GLU A 34 4.14 7.98 12.39
N GLU A 35 3.87 8.40 13.63
CA GLU A 35 4.53 7.85 14.84
C GLU A 35 4.33 6.34 15.03
N LYS A 36 3.30 5.78 14.40
CA LYS A 36 2.97 4.35 14.49
C LYS A 36 3.24 3.59 13.19
N TYR A 37 3.74 4.27 12.16
CA TYR A 37 3.94 3.72 10.83
C TYR A 37 2.71 2.96 10.33
N MET A 38 1.54 3.61 10.32
CA MET A 38 0.29 2.98 9.92
C MET A 38 -0.69 3.93 9.21
N LEU A 39 -1.53 3.34 8.36
CA LEU A 39 -2.74 3.96 7.83
C LEU A 39 -3.96 3.36 8.54
N ILE A 40 -4.91 4.20 8.95
CA ILE A 40 -6.16 3.77 9.58
C ILE A 40 -7.37 4.30 8.82
N GLY A 41 -8.25 3.40 8.38
CA GLY A 41 -9.51 3.73 7.74
C GLY A 41 -10.46 4.43 8.70
N ARG A 42 -11.07 5.54 8.27
CA ARG A 42 -11.98 6.35 9.09
C ARG A 42 -13.29 5.63 9.39
N HIS A 43 -13.81 4.87 8.43
CA HIS A 43 -15.11 4.21 8.54
C HIS A 43 -14.98 2.74 8.94
N THR A 44 -14.15 1.99 8.22
CA THR A 44 -13.91 0.55 8.39
C THR A 44 -13.02 0.23 9.58
N ARG A 45 -12.21 1.19 10.04
CA ARG A 45 -11.11 0.98 10.99
C ARG A 45 -10.10 -0.05 10.52
N LYS A 46 -10.05 -0.36 9.21
CA LYS A 46 -9.01 -1.21 8.63
C LYS A 46 -7.66 -0.53 8.84
N ILE A 47 -6.66 -1.31 9.25
CA ILE A 47 -5.32 -0.81 9.55
C ILE A 47 -4.35 -1.47 8.59
N TYR A 48 -3.51 -0.66 7.95
CA TYR A 48 -2.30 -1.13 7.30
C TYR A 48 -1.11 -0.64 8.12
N LYS A 49 -0.30 -1.54 8.66
CA LYS A 49 0.86 -1.19 9.48
C LYS A 49 2.14 -1.75 8.88
N LEU A 50 3.25 -1.06 9.13
CA LEU A 50 4.57 -1.57 8.79
C LEU A 50 4.81 -2.96 9.38
N GLY A 51 5.15 -3.91 8.51
CA GLY A 51 5.42 -5.31 8.85
C GLY A 51 4.24 -6.26 8.62
N ASP A 52 3.05 -5.72 8.34
CA ASP A 52 1.89 -6.55 8.00
C ASP A 52 2.08 -7.24 6.63
N LYS A 53 1.53 -8.44 6.52
CA LYS A 53 1.39 -9.13 5.23
C LYS A 53 0.09 -8.69 4.56
N ILE A 54 0.18 -8.38 3.28
CA ILE A 54 -0.94 -7.94 2.44
C ILE A 54 -0.88 -8.73 1.14
N ASP A 55 -2.03 -9.25 0.72
CA ASP A 55 -2.17 -9.83 -0.61
C ASP A 55 -2.35 -8.72 -1.64
N ILE A 56 -1.52 -8.74 -2.69
CA ILE A 56 -1.46 -7.70 -3.71
C ILE A 56 -1.65 -8.27 -5.11
N ILE A 57 -2.01 -7.38 -6.05
CA ILE A 57 -2.02 -7.65 -7.48
C ILE A 57 -1.17 -6.57 -8.17
N VAL A 58 -0.39 -6.97 -9.18
CA VAL A 58 0.31 -6.05 -10.07
C VAL A 58 -0.73 -5.28 -10.89
N ASP A 59 -0.72 -3.96 -10.77
CA ASP A 59 -1.62 -3.08 -11.51
C ASP A 59 -0.94 -2.55 -12.77
N ASP A 60 0.26 -1.97 -12.63
CA ASP A 60 1.06 -1.45 -13.73
C ASP A 60 2.57 -1.61 -13.50
N VAL A 61 3.33 -1.60 -14.59
CA VAL A 61 4.80 -1.67 -14.57
C VAL A 61 5.37 -0.65 -15.55
N ASP A 62 6.05 0.36 -15.01
CA ASP A 62 6.77 1.36 -15.80
C ASP A 62 8.26 1.03 -15.83
N MET A 63 8.70 0.51 -16.97
CA MET A 63 10.10 0.11 -17.19
C MET A 63 11.05 1.29 -17.37
N ASP A 64 10.56 2.45 -17.86
CA ASP A 64 11.39 3.63 -18.05
C ASP A 64 11.73 4.27 -16.69
N ARG A 65 10.78 4.19 -15.75
CA ARG A 65 10.93 4.70 -14.38
C ARG A 65 11.42 3.65 -13.39
N ASN A 66 11.43 2.38 -13.76
CA ASN A 66 11.66 1.22 -12.88
C ASN A 66 10.70 1.23 -11.68
N GLU A 67 9.43 1.52 -11.93
CA GLU A 67 8.38 1.58 -10.91
C GLU A 67 7.34 0.46 -11.15
N ILE A 68 6.84 -0.11 -10.07
CA ILE A 68 5.77 -1.10 -10.09
C ILE A 68 4.65 -0.59 -9.19
N ASP A 69 3.46 -0.46 -9.74
CA ASP A 69 2.26 -0.10 -9.00
C ASP A 69 1.48 -1.38 -8.63
N PHE A 70 1.05 -1.42 -7.37
CA PHE A 70 0.27 -2.50 -6.79
C PHE A 70 -1.09 -1.99 -6.33
N ILE A 71 -2.05 -2.92 -6.28
CA ILE A 71 -3.33 -2.74 -5.58
C ILE A 71 -3.54 -3.87 -4.58
N VAL A 72 -4.33 -3.60 -3.54
CA VAL A 72 -4.74 -4.61 -2.55
C VAL A 72 -5.67 -5.60 -3.25
N ALA A 73 -5.41 -6.91 -3.12
CA ALA A 73 -6.13 -7.95 -3.87
C ALA A 73 -7.65 -7.96 -3.62
N ASP A 74 -8.07 -7.64 -2.39
CA ASP A 74 -9.49 -7.54 -2.01
C ASP A 74 -10.21 -6.32 -2.61
N LEU A 75 -9.45 -5.38 -3.17
CA LEU A 75 -9.93 -4.13 -3.78
C LEU A 75 -9.74 -4.17 -5.30
N LYS A 76 -9.90 -5.33 -5.92
CA LYS A 76 -9.98 -5.47 -7.38
C LYS A 76 -11.36 -5.94 -7.81
#